data_AF-A0A5C6BZC7-F1
#
_entry.id   AF-A0A5C6BZC7-F1
#
_cell.length_a   1.000
_cell.length_b   1.000
_cell.length_c   1.000
_cell.angle_alpha   90.00
_cell.angle_beta   90.00
_cell.angle_gamma   90.00
#
_symmetry.space_group_name_H-M   'P 1'
#
loop_
_entity.id
_entity.type
_entity.pdbx_description
1 polymer ?
#
loop_
_entity_poly.entity_id
_entity_poly.type
_entity_poly.pdbx_seq_one_letter_code
_entity_poly.pdbx_strand_id
1 'polypeptide(L)'
;MGREMIDLDARVQAHAGRSIREIFQDSGETGFRDLESEMLRVVAAESPAVVSLGGGAILRAENRAILRASGNCIWLVATAETLANRIAADVATTANRPALTSLGVLDEIRQMLETRQPLYADAADLSIDTSAKSIKQVSDEIVRVCRDRSWC
;
A
#
# COMPACT_ATOMS: atom_id res chain seq x y z
N MET A 1 -17.30 -1.32 9.85
CA MET A 1 -17.89 -0.80 8.61
C MET A 1 -18.55 -1.88 7.75
N GLY A 2 -18.43 -3.18 8.08
CA GLY A 2 -19.15 -4.25 7.36
C GLY A 2 -18.74 -4.43 5.90
N ARG A 3 -17.60 -3.85 5.49
CA ARG A 3 -17.07 -3.89 4.12
C ARG A 3 -16.08 -5.03 3.99
N GLU A 4 -16.01 -5.60 2.80
CA GLU A 4 -14.97 -6.56 2.44
C GLU A 4 -13.58 -5.93 2.58
N MET A 5 -12.60 -6.74 2.95
CA MET A 5 -11.19 -6.36 2.99
C MET A 5 -10.45 -7.08 1.88
N ILE A 6 -9.82 -6.30 1.00
CA ILE A 6 -9.08 -6.82 -0.15
C ILE A 6 -7.62 -6.42 0.01
N ASP A 7 -6.71 -7.39 -0.10
CA ASP A 7 -5.29 -7.13 -0.29
C ASP A 7 -4.97 -7.23 -1.78
N LEU A 8 -4.55 -6.12 -2.39
CA LEU A 8 -4.28 -6.08 -3.82
C LEU A 8 -3.13 -7.02 -4.23
N ASP A 9 -2.11 -7.17 -3.38
CA ASP A 9 -0.98 -8.06 -3.64
C ASP A 9 -1.44 -9.53 -3.65
N ALA A 10 -2.40 -9.87 -2.79
CA ALA A 10 -3.04 -11.19 -2.80
C ALA A 10 -3.90 -11.39 -4.06
N ARG A 11 -4.61 -10.36 -4.53
CA ARG A 11 -5.38 -10.41 -5.80
C ARG A 11 -4.47 -10.61 -7.00
N VAL A 12 -3.32 -9.92 -7.05
CA VAL A 12 -2.31 -10.10 -8.11
C VAL A 12 -1.80 -11.53 -8.14
N GLN A 13 -1.44 -12.10 -6.99
CA GLN A 13 -0.95 -13.48 -6.92
C GLN A 13 -2.03 -14.50 -7.32
N ALA A 14 -3.26 -14.30 -6.86
CA ALA A 14 -4.39 -15.16 -7.21
C ALA A 14 -4.69 -15.11 -8.72
N HIS A 15 -4.63 -13.92 -9.33
CA HIS A 15 -4.85 -13.74 -10.76
C HIS A 15 -3.71 -14.33 -11.60
N ALA A 16 -2.45 -14.08 -11.21
CA ALA A 16 -1.29 -14.59 -11.92
C ALA A 16 -1.07 -16.10 -11.73
N GLY A 17 -1.64 -16.68 -10.67
CA GLY A 17 -1.39 -18.06 -10.26
C GLY A 17 0.05 -18.30 -9.77
N ARG A 18 0.75 -17.23 -9.38
CA ARG A 18 2.19 -17.22 -9.06
C ARG A 18 2.46 -16.27 -7.90
N SER A 19 3.53 -16.55 -7.15
CA SER A 19 4.00 -15.67 -6.09
C SER A 19 4.59 -14.38 -6.65
N ILE A 20 4.60 -13.31 -5.84
CA ILE A 20 5.27 -12.05 -6.20
C ILE A 20 6.73 -12.29 -6.59
N ARG A 21 7.44 -13.17 -5.87
CA ARG A 21 8.84 -13.50 -6.16
C ARG A 21 9.01 -14.06 -7.58
N GLU A 22 8.16 -14.98 -8.00
CA GLU A 22 8.21 -15.57 -9.35
C GLU A 22 7.89 -14.53 -10.42
N ILE A 23 6.90 -13.66 -10.18
CA ILE A 23 6.57 -12.57 -11.11
C ILE A 23 7.76 -11.63 -11.30
N PHE A 24 8.43 -11.24 -10.20
CA PHE A 24 9.62 -10.39 -10.27
C PHE A 24 10.80 -11.08 -10.96
N GLN A 25 10.98 -12.39 -10.75
CA GLN A 25 12.04 -13.17 -11.42
C GLN A 25 11.84 -13.24 -12.93
N ASP A 26 10.59 -13.44 -13.37
CA ASP A 26 10.30 -13.68 -14.79
C ASP A 26 10.05 -12.41 -15.59
N SER A 27 9.40 -11.42 -14.99
CA SER A 27 8.89 -10.22 -15.67
C SER A 27 9.45 -8.91 -15.10
N GLY A 28 10.29 -9.00 -14.07
CA GLY A 28 10.85 -7.85 -13.38
C GLY A 28 9.79 -7.02 -12.66
N GLU A 29 10.23 -5.87 -12.12
CA GLU A 29 9.31 -4.94 -11.46
C GLU A 29 8.25 -4.41 -12.42
N THR A 30 8.62 -4.09 -13.67
CA THR A 30 7.67 -3.54 -14.65
C THR A 30 6.47 -4.45 -14.85
N GLY A 31 6.69 -5.77 -15.04
CA GLY A 31 5.61 -6.73 -15.21
C GLY A 31 4.76 -6.92 -13.95
N PHE A 32 5.36 -6.88 -12.76
CA PHE A 32 4.57 -6.83 -11.52
C PHE A 32 3.68 -5.59 -11.46
N ARG A 33 4.21 -4.42 -11.83
CA ARG A 33 3.44 -3.17 -11.84
C ARG A 33 2.33 -3.16 -12.90
N ASP A 34 2.51 -3.85 -14.02
CA ASP A 34 1.44 -4.03 -15.02
C ASP A 34 0.27 -4.80 -14.41
N LEU A 35 0.56 -5.94 -13.77
CA LEU A 35 -0.45 -6.76 -13.09
C LEU A 35 -1.10 -6.03 -11.91
N GLU A 36 -0.32 -5.30 -11.11
CA GLU A 36 -0.82 -4.47 -10.00
C GLU A 36 -1.83 -3.45 -10.50
N SER A 37 -1.55 -2.79 -11.63
CA SER A 37 -2.43 -1.78 -12.22
C SER A 37 -3.67 -2.39 -12.84
N GLU A 38 -3.54 -3.57 -13.45
CA GLU A 38 -4.67 -4.35 -13.96
C GLU A 38 -5.62 -4.74 -12.83
N MET A 39 -5.10 -5.32 -11.75
CA MET A 39 -5.91 -5.75 -10.62
C MET A 39 -6.52 -4.59 -9.86
N LEU A 40 -5.81 -3.46 -9.75
CA LEU A 40 -6.37 -2.27 -9.15
C LEU A 40 -7.61 -1.79 -9.92
N ARG A 41 -7.56 -1.81 -11.26
CA ARG A 41 -8.69 -1.45 -12.11
C ARG A 41 -9.88 -2.39 -11.94
N VAL A 42 -9.62 -3.70 -11.84
CA VAL A 42 -10.66 -4.71 -11.61
C VAL A 42 -11.33 -4.47 -10.26
N VAL A 43 -10.55 -4.40 -9.18
CA VAL A 43 -11.05 -4.19 -7.82
C VAL A 43 -11.78 -2.85 -7.68
N ALA A 44 -11.29 -1.80 -8.35
CA ALA A 44 -11.95 -0.48 -8.37
C ALA A 44 -13.34 -0.49 -9.02
N ALA A 45 -13.65 -1.47 -9.86
CA ALA A 45 -14.95 -1.64 -10.51
C ALA A 45 -15.88 -2.61 -9.75
N GLU A 46 -15.39 -3.26 -8.68
CA GLU A 46 -16.17 -4.19 -7.85
C GLU A 46 -17.04 -3.43 -6.81
N SER A 47 -17.65 -4.19 -5.90
CA SER A 47 -18.46 -3.63 -4.81
C SER A 47 -17.58 -2.83 -3.83
N PRO A 48 -18.15 -1.81 -3.15
CA PRO A 48 -17.38 -0.99 -2.23
C PRO A 48 -16.67 -1.79 -1.10
N ALA A 49 -15.34 -1.79 -1.12
CA ALA A 49 -14.47 -2.53 -0.19
C ALA A 49 -13.41 -1.63 0.45
N VAL A 50 -12.73 -2.15 1.49
CA VAL A 50 -11.48 -1.58 2.01
C VAL A 50 -10.33 -2.30 1.32
N VAL A 51 -9.55 -1.57 0.52
CA VAL A 51 -8.47 -2.14 -0.29
C VAL A 51 -7.12 -1.71 0.28
N SER A 52 -6.31 -2.68 0.68
CA SER A 52 -4.89 -2.49 1.00
C SER A 52 -4.08 -2.55 -0.30
N LEU A 53 -3.17 -1.59 -0.47
CA LEU A 53 -2.33 -1.46 -1.65
C LEU A 53 -0.87 -1.72 -1.30
N GLY A 54 -0.13 -2.32 -2.22
CA GLY A 54 1.32 -2.42 -2.14
C GLY A 54 1.97 -1.04 -2.11
N GLY A 55 3.10 -0.90 -1.41
CA GLY A 55 3.80 0.38 -1.27
C GLY A 55 4.29 0.96 -2.62
N GLY A 56 4.36 0.15 -3.68
CA GLY A 56 4.74 0.60 -5.02
C GLY A 56 3.56 1.00 -5.92
N ALA A 57 2.31 0.73 -5.52
CA ALA A 57 1.13 1.01 -6.35
C ALA A 57 1.06 2.48 -6.77
N ILE A 58 1.51 3.40 -5.90
CA ILE A 58 1.49 4.84 -6.14
C ILE A 58 2.46 5.32 -7.22
N LEU A 59 3.45 4.49 -7.59
CA LEU A 59 4.51 4.88 -8.53
C LEU A 59 3.93 5.14 -9.93
N ARG A 60 2.94 4.36 -10.35
CA ARG A 60 2.29 4.56 -11.65
C ARG A 60 1.23 5.65 -11.61
N ALA A 61 1.30 6.55 -12.58
CA ALA A 61 0.33 7.62 -12.73
C ALA A 61 -1.09 7.10 -12.97
N GLU A 62 -1.24 5.99 -13.71
CA GLU A 62 -2.55 5.35 -13.94
C GLU A 62 -3.20 4.91 -12.63
N ASN A 63 -2.43 4.33 -11.70
CA ASN A 63 -2.96 3.89 -10.40
C ASN A 63 -3.43 5.08 -9.59
N ARG A 64 -2.65 6.18 -9.56
CA ARG A 64 -3.10 7.41 -8.91
C ARG A 64 -4.36 7.99 -9.53
N ALA A 65 -4.56 7.84 -10.85
CA ALA A 65 -5.79 8.27 -11.51
C ALA A 65 -6.99 7.37 -11.14
N ILE A 66 -6.79 6.06 -11.06
CA ILE A 66 -7.82 5.11 -10.61
C ILE A 66 -8.24 5.45 -9.18
N LEU A 67 -7.28 5.60 -8.25
CA LEU A 67 -7.57 5.89 -6.85
C LEU A 67 -8.43 7.14 -6.67
N ARG A 68 -8.15 8.22 -7.41
CA ARG A 68 -8.95 9.46 -7.38
C ARG A 68 -10.36 9.29 -7.95
N ALA A 69 -10.55 8.36 -8.88
CA ALA A 69 -11.83 8.17 -9.54
C ALA A 69 -12.72 7.14 -8.83
N SER A 70 -12.14 6.18 -8.09
CA SER A 70 -12.84 4.99 -7.61
C SER A 70 -13.15 4.98 -6.11
N GLY A 71 -12.57 5.88 -5.32
CA GLY A 71 -12.80 5.87 -3.88
C GLY A 71 -12.02 6.93 -3.13
N ASN A 72 -11.94 6.76 -1.81
CA ASN A 72 -11.19 7.65 -0.93
C ASN A 72 -9.87 6.99 -0.55
N CYS A 73 -8.76 7.64 -0.85
CA CYS A 73 -7.42 7.15 -0.57
C CYS A 73 -6.94 7.66 0.81
N ILE A 74 -6.60 6.73 1.70
CA ILE A 74 -6.05 7.04 3.02
C ILE A 74 -4.58 6.65 3.04
N TRP A 75 -3.71 7.64 3.25
CA TRP A 75 -2.28 7.41 3.44
C TRP A 75 -1.93 7.25 4.92
N LEU A 76 -1.43 6.08 5.28
CA LEU A 76 -0.90 5.78 6.60
C LEU A 76 0.57 6.20 6.67
N VAL A 77 0.81 7.35 7.27
CA VAL A 77 2.15 7.93 7.42
C VAL A 77 2.87 7.28 8.59
N ALA A 78 4.17 7.04 8.45
CA ALA A 78 5.04 6.69 9.56
C ALA A 78 6.46 7.19 9.29
N THR A 79 7.21 7.47 10.35
CA THR A 79 8.64 7.78 10.25
C THR A 79 9.43 6.58 9.71
N ALA A 80 10.59 6.85 9.09
CA ALA A 80 11.46 5.78 8.61
C ALA A 80 11.90 4.84 9.74
N GLU A 81 12.13 5.40 10.93
CA GLU A 81 12.48 4.69 12.15
C GLU A 81 11.35 3.77 12.61
N THR A 82 10.10 4.27 12.61
CA THR A 82 8.93 3.43 12.92
C THR A 82 8.78 2.30 11.92
N LEU A 83 8.93 2.57 10.61
CA LEU A 83 8.83 1.53 9.57
C LEU A 83 9.93 0.48 9.72
N ALA A 84 11.18 0.91 9.97
CA ALA A 84 12.30 0.00 10.19
C ALA A 84 12.06 -0.90 11.40
N ASN A 85 11.57 -0.34 12.52
CA ASN A 85 11.23 -1.09 13.72
C ASN A 85 10.11 -2.10 13.48
N ARG A 86 9.06 -1.72 12.73
CA ARG A 86 7.96 -2.64 12.37
C ARG A 86 8.44 -3.79 11.49
N ILE A 87 9.28 -3.50 10.50
CA ILE A 87 9.87 -4.53 9.62
C ILE A 87 10.75 -5.49 10.43
N ALA A 88 11.61 -4.96 11.31
CA ALA A 88 12.50 -5.77 12.14
C ALA A 88 11.75 -6.65 13.17
N ALA A 89 10.61 -6.18 13.68
CA ALA A 89 9.76 -6.94 14.59
C ALA A 89 8.95 -8.04 13.90
N ASP A 90 8.75 -7.95 12.59
CA ASP A 90 8.00 -8.92 11.80
C ASP A 90 8.93 -9.93 11.12
N VAL A 91 8.99 -11.12 11.72
CA VAL A 91 9.82 -12.24 11.25
C VAL A 91 9.40 -12.71 9.85
N ALA A 92 8.10 -12.67 9.54
CA ALA A 92 7.59 -13.08 8.23
C ALA A 92 7.95 -12.06 7.14
N THR A 93 7.89 -10.76 7.47
CA THR A 93 8.34 -9.69 6.56
C THR A 93 9.85 -9.71 6.38
N THR A 94 10.63 -9.94 7.44
CA THR A 94 12.10 -10.04 7.36
C THR A 94 12.55 -11.21 6.49
N ALA A 95 11.83 -12.34 6.51
CA ALA A 95 12.14 -13.51 5.66
C ALA A 95 11.77 -13.32 4.18
N ASN A 96 10.78 -12.48 3.88
CA ASN A 96 10.20 -12.35 2.54
C ASN A 96 10.50 -11.03 1.82
N ARG A 97 11.10 -10.04 2.50
CA ARG A 97 11.49 -8.77 1.87
C ARG A 97 12.86 -8.92 1.19
N PRO A 98 12.94 -9.02 -0.15
CA PRO A 98 14.23 -8.94 -0.82
C PRO A 98 14.86 -7.59 -0.52
N ALA A 99 16.16 -7.57 -0.19
CA ALA A 99 16.91 -6.32 -0.13
C ALA A 99 16.84 -5.67 -1.51
N LEU A 100 16.24 -4.49 -1.58
CA LEU A 100 16.10 -3.76 -2.85
C LEU A 100 17.39 -2.97 -3.17
N THR A 101 18.25 -2.77 -2.17
CA THR A 101 19.52 -2.06 -2.27
C THR A 101 20.63 -2.72 -1.44
N SER A 102 21.87 -2.27 -1.61
CA SER A 102 23.01 -2.62 -0.74
C SER A 102 23.06 -1.82 0.57
N LEU A 103 22.08 -0.96 0.82
CA LEU A 103 22.03 -0.09 2.00
C LEU A 103 21.45 -0.84 3.22
N GLY A 104 21.67 -0.27 4.41
CA GLY A 104 20.96 -0.70 5.60
C GLY A 104 19.45 -0.43 5.45
N VAL A 105 18.61 -1.26 6.10
CA VAL A 105 17.14 -1.19 6.00
C VAL A 105 16.59 0.22 6.24
N LEU A 106 17.14 0.95 7.23
CA LEU A 106 16.69 2.30 7.55
C LEU A 106 16.97 3.30 6.41
N ASP A 107 18.15 3.24 5.81
CA ASP A 107 18.53 4.16 4.74
C ASP A 107 17.80 3.85 3.43
N GLU A 108 17.55 2.56 3.16
CA GLU A 108 16.68 2.16 2.04
C GLU A 108 15.25 2.70 2.22
N ILE A 109 14.70 2.62 3.43
CA ILE A 109 13.37 3.17 3.73
C ILE A 109 13.37 4.69 3.56
N ARG A 110 14.40 5.40 4.01
CA ARG A 110 14.51 6.86 3.84
C ARG A 110 14.52 7.26 2.37
N GLN A 111 15.37 6.62 1.57
CA GLN A 111 15.46 6.89 0.12
C GLN A 111 14.13 6.58 -0.59
N MET A 112 13.49 5.48 -0.21
CA MET A 112 12.17 5.12 -0.74
C MET A 112 11.10 6.16 -0.37
N LEU A 113 11.10 6.64 0.87
CA LEU A 113 10.15 7.65 1.32
C LEU A 113 10.38 8.99 0.63
N GLU A 114 11.62 9.44 0.44
CA GLU A 114 11.93 10.70 -0.26
C GLU A 114 11.31 10.73 -1.66
N THR A 115 11.39 9.62 -2.38
CA THR A 115 10.85 9.52 -3.74
C THR A 115 9.33 9.34 -3.77
N ARG A 116 8.74 8.67 -2.77
CA ARG A 116 7.32 8.29 -2.78
C ARG A 116 6.41 9.23 -2.00
N GLN A 117 6.90 9.97 -1.00
CA GLN A 117 6.08 10.88 -0.19
C GLN A 117 5.32 11.91 -1.02
N PRO A 118 5.92 12.58 -2.04
CA PRO A 118 5.17 13.51 -2.88
C PRO A 118 4.02 12.82 -3.62
N LEU A 119 4.20 11.56 -4.04
CA LEU A 119 3.18 10.79 -4.76
C LEU A 119 2.07 10.30 -3.83
N TYR A 120 2.40 9.90 -2.60
CA TYR A 120 1.40 9.56 -1.59
C TYR A 120 0.58 10.79 -1.21
N ALA A 121 1.23 11.92 -0.97
CA ALA A 121 0.55 13.17 -0.62
C ALA A 121 -0.36 13.66 -1.75
N ASP A 122 0.07 13.53 -3.01
CA ASP A 122 -0.70 13.91 -4.20
C ASP A 122 -1.97 13.05 -4.40
N ALA A 123 -1.91 11.77 -4.03
CA ALA A 123 -3.02 10.84 -4.24
C ALA A 123 -3.97 10.67 -3.05
N ALA A 124 -3.57 11.07 -1.84
CA ALA A 124 -4.34 10.84 -0.63
C ALA A 124 -5.40 11.92 -0.38
N ASP A 125 -6.61 11.50 -0.06
CA ASP A 125 -7.70 12.37 0.43
C ASP A 125 -7.60 12.63 1.94
N LEU A 126 -6.86 11.74 2.64
CA LEU A 126 -6.60 11.81 4.07
C LEU A 126 -5.23 11.20 4.38
N SER A 127 -4.43 11.88 5.17
CA SER A 127 -3.21 11.33 5.76
C SER A 127 -3.39 11.15 7.27
N ILE A 128 -2.92 10.02 7.80
CA ILE A 128 -2.94 9.71 9.23
C ILE A 128 -1.55 9.27 9.65
N ASP A 129 -0.92 10.03 10.56
CA ASP A 129 0.31 9.59 11.20
C ASP A 129 0.02 8.44 12.18
N THR A 130 0.69 7.32 11.93
CA THR A 130 0.59 6.08 12.69
C THR A 130 1.79 5.85 13.61
N SER A 131 2.77 6.74 13.65
CA SER A 131 4.07 6.53 14.32
C SER A 131 3.94 6.27 15.82
N ALA A 132 2.99 6.97 16.48
CA ALA A 132 2.75 6.87 17.91
C ALA A 132 1.33 6.34 18.25
N LYS A 133 0.68 5.66 17.29
CA LYS A 133 -0.69 5.16 17.45
C LYS A 133 -0.73 3.63 17.39
N SER A 134 -1.52 3.05 18.27
CA SER A 134 -1.92 1.64 18.16
C SER A 134 -2.84 1.43 16.96
N ILE A 135 -2.93 0.19 16.47
CA ILE A 135 -3.84 -0.20 15.38
C ILE A 135 -5.27 0.26 15.70
N LYS A 136 -5.73 0.04 16.95
CA LYS A 136 -7.06 0.47 17.39
C LYS A 136 -7.28 1.97 17.25
N GLN A 137 -6.32 2.79 17.68
CA GLN A 137 -6.42 4.25 17.56
C GLN A 137 -6.50 4.70 16.11
N VAL A 138 -5.67 4.11 15.23
CA VAL A 138 -5.71 4.41 13.79
C VAL A 138 -7.05 4.00 13.17
N SER A 139 -7.53 2.78 13.46
CA SER A 139 -8.81 2.30 12.95
C SER A 139 -10.00 3.13 13.44
N ASP A 140 -10.04 3.48 14.72
CA ASP A 140 -11.10 4.32 15.29
C ASP A 140 -11.11 5.71 14.65
N GLU A 141 -9.93 6.29 14.39
CA GLU A 141 -9.77 7.57 13.71
C GLU A 141 -10.25 7.53 12.26
N ILE A 142 -9.87 6.49 11.50
CA ILE A 142 -10.35 6.27 10.13
C ILE A 142 -11.88 6.16 10.12
N VAL A 143 -12.45 5.32 10.99
CA VAL A 143 -13.91 5.14 11.05
C VAL A 143 -14.63 6.45 11.37
N ARG A 144 -14.08 7.25 12.28
CA ARG A 144 -14.62 8.57 12.60
C ARG A 144 -14.60 9.49 11.37
N VAL A 145 -13.45 9.63 10.70
CA VAL A 145 -13.33 10.51 9.53
C VAL A 145 -14.24 10.04 8.39
N CYS A 146 -14.32 8.73 8.15
CA CYS A 146 -15.19 8.20 7.12
C CYS A 146 -16.67 8.53 7.42
N ARG A 147 -17.11 8.53 8.69
CA ARG A 147 -18.49 8.93 9.04
C ARG A 147 -18.69 10.43 8.85
N ASP A 148 -17.76 11.24 9.32
CA ASP A 148 -17.82 12.71 9.25
C ASP A 148 -17.85 13.21 7.79
N ARG A 149 -17.18 12.50 6.88
CA ARG A 149 -17.10 12.82 5.45
C ARG A 149 -18.11 12.06 4.58
N SER A 150 -19.03 11.30 5.16
CA SER A 150 -20.00 10.48 4.43
C SER A 150 -19.37 9.49 3.43
N TRP A 151 -18.21 8.93 3.77
CA TRP A 151 -17.56 7.85 3.03
C TRP A 151 -18.13 6.47 3.38
N CYS A 152 -19.00 6.38 4.40
CA CYS A 152 -19.56 5.14 4.93
C CYS A 152 -21.00 4.93 4.48
#